data_AF-A0A9X1DCK1-F1
#
_entry.id   AF-A0A9X1DCK1-F1
#
_cell.length_a   1.000
_cell.length_b   1.000
_cell.length_c   1.000
_cell.angle_alpha   90.00
_cell.angle_beta   90.00
_cell.angle_gamma   90.00
#
_symmetry.space_group_name_H-M   'P 1'
#
loop_
_entity.id
_entity.type
_entity.pdbx_description
1 polymer ?
#
loop_
_entity_poly.entity_id
_entity_poly.type
_entity_poly.pdbx_seq_one_letter_code
_entity_poly.pdbx_strand_id
1 'polypeptide(L)' 'MAKAIKLSLTEDEVEILVDALEADLEGYVESAKEARGNGNRADVATFTEAAQRIQALITKLQDLLE' A
#
# COMPACT_ATOMS: atom_id res chain seq x y z
N MET A 1 -19.47 0.90 4.12
CA MET A 1 -18.94 0.26 2.89
C MET A 1 -18.73 1.35 1.86
N ALA A 2 -17.49 1.54 1.38
CA ALA A 2 -17.25 2.45 0.26
C ALA A 2 -17.90 1.89 -1.02
N LYS A 3 -18.37 2.76 -1.90
CA LYS A 3 -18.91 2.37 -3.20
C LYS A 3 -17.78 1.85 -4.09
N ALA A 4 -17.95 0.69 -4.71
CA ALA A 4 -16.97 0.16 -5.66
C ALA A 4 -16.95 1.00 -6.95
N ILE A 5 -15.74 1.22 -7.48
CA ILE A 5 -15.50 1.85 -8.78
C ILE A 5 -15.06 0.74 -9.74
N LYS A 6 -15.62 0.71 -10.95
CA LYS A 6 -15.12 -0.13 -12.04
C LYS A 6 -14.08 0.65 -12.81
N LEU A 7 -12.86 0.12 -12.90
CA LEU A 7 -11.78 0.65 -13.71
C LEU A 7 -11.42 -0.40 -14.76
N SER A 8 -11.11 0.07 -15.96
CA SER A 8 -10.47 -0.74 -17.00
C SER A 8 -9.06 -0.21 -17.14
N LEU A 9 -8.09 -1.09 -16.95
CA LEU A 9 -6.66 -0.79 -17.00
C LEU A 9 -6.01 -1.78 -17.96
N THR A 10 -4.95 -1.36 -18.64
CA THR A 10 -4.05 -2.28 -19.35
C THR A 10 -3.10 -2.97 -18.38
N GLU A 11 -2.45 -4.06 -18.82
CA GLU A 11 -1.38 -4.72 -18.05
C GLU A 11 -0.28 -3.71 -17.67
N ASP A 12 0.24 -2.95 -18.65
CA ASP A 12 1.24 -1.89 -18.41
C ASP A 12 0.79 -0.87 -17.34
N GLU A 13 -0.48 -0.45 -17.33
CA GLU A 13 -1.03 0.48 -16.34
C GLU A 13 -1.09 -0.17 -14.95
N VAL A 14 -1.40 -1.46 -14.87
CA VAL A 14 -1.40 -2.22 -13.61
C VAL A 14 0.03 -2.38 -13.08
N GLU A 15 1.01 -2.65 -13.94
CA GLU A 15 2.44 -2.72 -13.56
C GLU A 15 2.92 -1.38 -12.97
N ILE A 16 2.60 -0.25 -13.63
CA ILE A 16 2.93 1.09 -13.12
C ILE A 16 2.31 1.33 -11.72
N LEU A 17 1.08 0.87 -11.49
CA LEU A 17 0.43 0.99 -10.18
C LEU A 17 1.10 0.13 -9.13
N VAL A 18 1.50 -1.10 -9.47
CA VAL A 18 2.22 -2.00 -8.56
C VAL A 18 3.55 -1.35 -8.14
N ASP A 19 4.36 -0.90 -9.10
CA ASP A 19 5.65 -0.24 -8.83
C ASP A 19 5.50 0.97 -7.91
N ALA A 20 4.52 1.83 -8.19
CA ALA A 20 4.27 3.02 -7.38
C ALA A 20 3.83 2.67 -5.94
N LEU A 21 3.00 1.64 -5.79
CA LEU A 21 2.52 1.19 -4.48
C LEU A 21 3.62 0.48 -3.68
N GLU A 22 4.54 -0.24 -4.32
CA GLU A 22 5.69 -0.86 -3.65
C GLU A 22 6.63 0.19 -3.06
N ALA A 23 6.91 1.27 -3.80
CA ALA A 23 7.68 2.40 -3.28
C ALA A 23 6.98 3.10 -2.09
N ASP A 24 5.67 3.30 -2.18
CA ASP A 24 4.89 3.90 -1.09
C ASP A 24 4.84 2.98 0.15
N LEU A 25 4.71 1.67 -0.07
CA LEU A 25 4.75 0.65 0.99
C LEU A 25 6.06 0.73 1.78
N GLU A 26 7.20 0.80 1.09
CA GLU A 26 8.51 0.95 1.74
C GLU A 26 8.54 2.21 2.63
N GLY A 27 8.04 3.33 2.12
CA GLY A 27 7.94 4.59 2.87
C GLY A 27 7.11 4.48 4.16
N TYR A 28 5.96 3.80 4.12
CA TYR A 28 5.14 3.58 5.31
C TYR A 28 5.79 2.59 6.30
N VAL A 29 6.50 1.57 5.81
CA VAL A 29 7.22 0.63 6.67
C VAL A 29 8.35 1.35 7.42
N GLU A 30 9.12 2.20 6.75
CA GLU A 30 10.15 3.00 7.41
C GLU A 30 9.57 4.01 8.39
N SER A 31 8.49 4.72 8.01
CA SER A 31 7.79 5.64 8.91
C SER A 31 7.29 4.94 10.18
N ALA A 32 6.77 3.71 10.07
CA ALA A 32 6.36 2.91 11.22
C ALA A 32 7.55 2.50 12.11
N LYS A 33 8.72 2.22 11.52
CA LYS A 33 9.95 1.91 12.26
C LYS A 33 10.46 3.14 13.03
N GLU A 34 10.49 4.30 12.39
CA GLU A 34 10.89 5.56 13.02
C GLU A 34 9.95 5.94 14.17
N ALA A 35 8.64 5.89 13.94
CA ALA A 35 7.63 6.14 14.97
C ALA A 35 7.79 5.20 16.17
N ARG A 36 8.13 3.93 15.93
CA ARG A 36 8.42 2.95 16.99
C ARG A 36 9.67 3.33 17.78
N GLY A 37 10.74 3.74 17.11
CA GLY A 37 11.96 4.23 17.75
C GLY A 37 11.71 5.44 18.65
N ASN A 38 10.78 6.30 18.26
CA ASN A 38 10.38 7.50 19.01
C ASN A 38 9.31 7.23 20.09
N GLY A 39 8.84 5.99 20.24
CA GLY A 39 7.78 5.65 21.19
C GLY A 39 6.39 6.18 20.83
N ASN A 40 6.19 6.72 19.62
CA ASN A 40 4.92 7.26 19.17
C ASN A 40 3.97 6.14 18.71
N ARG A 41 3.25 5.55 19.66
CA ARG A 41 2.34 4.42 19.40
C ARG A 41 1.19 4.75 18.44
N ALA A 42 0.72 6.00 18.40
CA ALA A 42 -0.36 6.42 17.51
C ALA A 42 0.10 6.41 16.05
N ASP A 43 1.30 6.93 15.79
CA ASP A 43 1.88 6.94 14.46
C ASP A 43 2.26 5.53 14.00
N VAL A 44 2.78 4.69 14.90
CA VAL A 44 3.04 3.27 14.59
C VAL A 44 1.78 2.57 14.10
N ALA A 45 0.64 2.76 14.79
CA ALA A 45 -0.62 2.17 14.38
C ALA A 45 -1.06 2.69 13.01
N THR A 46 -1.00 4.00 12.80
CA THR A 46 -1.40 4.67 11.56
C THR A 46 -0.58 4.17 10.36
N PHE A 47 0.75 4.18 10.46
CA PHE A 47 1.62 3.76 9.36
C PHE A 47 1.55 2.25 9.11
N THR A 48 1.38 1.43 10.16
CA THR A 48 1.18 -0.02 9.99
C THR A 48 -0.13 -0.32 9.26
N GLU A 49 -1.22 0.38 9.58
CA GLU A 49 -2.50 0.21 8.87
C GLU A 49 -2.37 0.60 7.40
N ALA A 50 -1.73 1.72 7.11
CA ALA A 50 -1.49 2.17 5.73
C ALA A 50 -0.69 1.12 4.93
N ALA A 51 0.42 0.63 5.47
CA ALA A 51 1.24 -0.41 4.86
C ALA A 51 0.44 -1.68 4.57
N GLN A 52 -0.39 -2.15 5.51
CA GLN A 52 -1.23 -3.33 5.31
C GLN A 52 -2.26 -3.14 4.20
N ARG A 53 -2.86 -1.95 4.11
CA ARG A 53 -3.84 -1.63 3.07
C ARG A 53 -3.21 -1.54 1.69
N ILE A 54 -2.00 -0.97 1.59
CA ILE A 54 -1.23 -0.92 0.35
C ILE A 54 -0.83 -2.32 -0.09
N GLN A 55 -0.27 -3.14 0.82
CA GLN A 55 0.09 -4.52 0.52
C GLN A 55 -1.10 -5.32 -0.01
N ALA A 56 -2.28 -5.18 0.61
CA ALA A 56 -3.49 -5.85 0.15
C ALA A 56 -3.98 -5.36 -1.22
N LEU A 57 -3.66 -4.13 -1.61
CA LEU A 57 -3.97 -3.61 -2.95
C LEU A 57 -2.96 -4.10 -3.98
N ILE A 58 -1.66 -4.11 -3.66
CA ILE A 58 -0.60 -4.65 -4.51
C ILE A 58 -0.92 -6.11 -4.88
N THR A 59 -1.22 -6.95 -3.90
CA THR A 59 -1.58 -8.36 -4.16
C THR A 59 -2.76 -8.48 -5.13
N LYS A 60 -3.82 -7.67 -4.94
CA LYS A 60 -4.96 -7.67 -5.85
C LYS A 60 -4.63 -7.22 -7.27
N LEU A 61 -3.66 -6.34 -7.44
CA LEU A 61 -3.24 -5.85 -8.75
C LEU A 61 -2.33 -6.86 -9.44
N GLN A 62 -1.41 -7.48 -8.68
CA GLN A 62 -0.56 -8.58 -9.17
C GLN A 62 -1.38 -9.78 -9.62
N ASP A 63 -2.47 -10.12 -8.91
CA ASP A 63 -3.43 -11.16 -9.31
C ASP A 63 -4.13 -10.88 -10.67
N LEU A 64 -4.06 -9.65 -11.21
CA LEU A 64 -4.61 -9.31 -12.53
C LEU A 64 -3.61 -9.48 -13.68
N LEU A 65 -2.33 -9.65 -13.36
CA LEU A 65 -1.23 -9.83 -14.32
C LEU A 65 -0.90 -11.31 -14.57
N GLU A 66 -1.47 -12.23 -13.78
CA GLU A 66 -1.35 -13.71 -13.92
C GLU A 66 -2.56 -14.34 -14.62
#